data_AF-A0A8S8YQJ1-F1
#
_entry.id   AF-A0A8S8YQJ1-F1
#
_cell.length_a   1.000
_cell.length_b   1.000
_cell.length_c   1.000
_cell.angle_alpha   90.00
_cell.angle_beta   90.00
_cell.angle_gamma   90.00
#
_symmetry.space_group_name_H-M   'P 1'
#
loop_
_entity.id
_entity.type
_entity.pdbx_description
1 polymer ?
#
loop_
_entity_poly.entity_id
_entity_poly.type
_entity_poly.pdbx_seq_one_letter_code
_entity_poly.pdbx_strand_id
1 'polypeptide(L)'
;MASRVVIKLGGGLITDKGSMKKFDSDSMERVADSISSVVEMGVPIVIVHGAGSFGHLLAKEWSISEGVDQKIAEEQRMIVDEIRSDMRELNGLVIDKLADSELESEGLPPSEWAIGTGSDFQGDIANFERVVEAPIPITFGDVVNTNDQLEFGILSGDDLMVRLSRELEVSHCIFLIGDAEGVLSGPPHQEGSSLISRLGAEEEIEGPHYSEIDVTGGIGLKIDRARKIASDVEEVWILDGRCPERVVELLSTGETRGTKILPY
;
A
#
# COMPACT_ATOMS: atom_id res chain seq x y z
N MET A 1 8.71 -21.59 -11.19
CA MET A 1 7.53 -20.75 -10.89
C MET A 1 8.03 -19.33 -10.84
N ALA A 2 7.40 -18.41 -11.57
CA ALA A 2 7.84 -17.02 -11.62
C ALA A 2 7.43 -16.37 -10.30
N SER A 3 8.41 -15.85 -9.56
CA SER A 3 8.14 -15.19 -8.28
C SER A 3 7.64 -13.78 -8.52
N ARG A 4 6.49 -13.42 -7.94
CA ARG A 4 5.77 -12.16 -8.23
C ARG A 4 6.23 -11.01 -7.34
N VAL A 5 5.88 -9.79 -7.73
CA VAL A 5 6.13 -8.57 -6.96
C VAL A 5 4.81 -7.98 -6.48
N VAL A 6 4.71 -7.68 -5.19
CA VAL A 6 3.56 -6.98 -4.63
C VAL A 6 3.99 -5.54 -4.36
N ILE A 7 3.31 -4.57 -4.98
CA ILE A 7 3.65 -3.15 -4.89
C ILE A 7 2.50 -2.39 -4.25
N LYS A 8 2.80 -1.69 -3.16
CA LYS A 8 1.89 -0.72 -2.57
C LYS A 8 2.16 0.69 -3.08
N LEU A 9 1.16 1.31 -3.69
CA LEU A 9 1.11 2.75 -3.99
C LEU A 9 0.56 3.49 -2.77
N GLY A 10 1.39 4.29 -2.10
CA GLY A 10 0.94 5.12 -0.99
C GLY A 10 -0.18 6.08 -1.41
N GLY A 11 -1.22 6.25 -0.59
CA GLY A 11 -2.31 7.17 -0.94
C GLY A 11 -1.85 8.61 -1.20
N GLY A 12 -0.82 9.07 -0.49
CA GLY A 12 -0.20 10.38 -0.73
C GLY A 12 0.77 10.45 -1.92
N LEU A 13 1.03 9.33 -2.59
CA LEU A 13 1.80 9.29 -3.84
C LEU A 13 0.91 9.53 -5.05
N ILE A 14 -0.33 9.03 -5.00
CA ILE A 14 -1.30 9.07 -6.10
C ILE A 14 -2.44 10.07 -5.86
N THR A 15 -2.44 10.76 -4.71
CA THR A 15 -3.40 11.83 -4.39
C THR A 15 -2.73 12.96 -3.63
N ASP A 16 -3.30 14.16 -3.75
CA ASP A 16 -2.95 15.30 -2.93
C ASP A 16 -3.72 15.26 -1.60
N LYS A 17 -2.99 15.09 -0.48
CA LYS A 17 -3.56 15.01 0.88
C LYS A 17 -4.25 16.32 1.32
N GLY A 18 -3.96 17.46 0.69
CA GLY A 18 -4.48 18.77 1.07
C GLY A 18 -5.80 19.16 0.41
N SER A 19 -6.27 18.38 -0.57
CA SER A 19 -7.50 18.66 -1.33
C SER A 19 -8.36 17.40 -1.43
N MET A 20 -9.66 17.52 -1.14
CA MET A 20 -10.62 16.41 -1.29
C MET A 20 -10.56 15.84 -2.71
N LYS A 21 -10.47 14.50 -2.82
CA LYS A 21 -10.58 13.74 -4.08
C LYS A 21 -9.70 14.27 -5.22
N LYS A 22 -8.48 14.71 -4.90
CA LYS A 22 -7.54 15.22 -5.90
C LYS A 22 -6.51 14.15 -6.25
N PHE A 23 -6.70 13.54 -7.41
CA PHE A 23 -5.79 12.55 -7.99
C PHE A 23 -4.53 13.21 -8.56
N ASP A 24 -3.38 12.60 -8.34
CA ASP A 24 -2.09 13.03 -8.88
C ASP A 24 -1.76 12.23 -10.15
N SER A 25 -2.29 12.72 -11.27
CA SER A 25 -2.14 12.10 -12.59
C SER A 25 -0.68 11.97 -13.01
N ASP A 26 0.12 13.02 -12.80
CA ASP A 26 1.52 13.05 -13.24
C ASP A 26 2.38 12.05 -12.45
N SER A 27 2.10 11.90 -11.16
CA SER A 27 2.74 10.88 -10.33
C SER A 27 2.34 9.48 -10.75
N MET A 28 1.06 9.26 -11.03
CA MET A 28 0.59 7.94 -11.47
C MET A 28 1.15 7.56 -12.85
N GLU A 29 1.32 8.50 -13.78
CA GLU A 29 1.95 8.26 -15.08
C GLU A 29 3.39 7.72 -14.92
N ARG A 30 4.22 8.36 -14.09
CA ARG A 30 5.58 7.86 -13.81
C ARG A 30 5.60 6.47 -13.19
N VAL A 31 4.63 6.19 -12.31
CA VAL A 31 4.47 4.86 -11.70
C VAL A 31 4.07 3.83 -12.75
N ALA A 32 3.12 4.16 -13.64
CA ALA A 32 2.68 3.28 -14.72
C ALA A 32 3.83 2.92 -15.68
N ASP A 33 4.66 3.88 -16.06
CA ASP A 33 5.85 3.65 -16.90
C ASP A 33 6.83 2.66 -16.24
N SER A 34 7.04 2.80 -14.93
CA SER A 34 7.91 1.88 -14.18
C SER A 34 7.29 0.49 -14.05
N ILE A 35 5.98 0.39 -13.82
CA ILE A 35 5.26 -0.90 -13.79
C ILE A 35 5.34 -1.58 -15.16
N SER A 36 5.21 -0.81 -16.25
CA SER A 36 5.35 -1.34 -17.61
C SER A 36 6.72 -1.98 -17.82
N SER A 37 7.78 -1.31 -17.36
CA SER A 37 9.14 -1.86 -17.41
C SER A 37 9.27 -3.18 -16.62
N VAL A 38 8.59 -3.32 -15.47
CA VAL A 38 8.59 -4.56 -14.69
C VAL A 38 7.83 -5.69 -15.40
N VAL A 39 6.71 -5.37 -16.07
CA VAL A 39 5.95 -6.33 -16.88
C VAL A 39 6.79 -6.82 -18.07
N GLU A 40 7.53 -5.93 -18.74
CA GLU A 40 8.47 -6.29 -19.82
C GLU A 40 9.59 -7.24 -19.37
N MET A 41 9.98 -7.20 -18.08
CA MET A 41 10.91 -8.16 -17.48
C MET A 41 10.29 -9.55 -17.26
N GLY A 42 9.00 -9.74 -17.55
CA GLY A 42 8.27 -11.00 -17.38
C GLY A 42 7.89 -11.30 -15.93
N VAL A 43 7.81 -10.26 -15.09
CA VAL A 43 7.54 -10.40 -13.66
C VAL A 43 6.05 -10.14 -13.39
N PRO A 44 5.29 -11.11 -12.84
CA PRO A 44 3.91 -10.87 -12.44
C PRO A 44 3.83 -9.86 -11.28
N ILE A 45 2.83 -8.98 -11.32
CA ILE A 45 2.66 -7.89 -10.36
C ILE A 45 1.29 -7.98 -9.69
N VAL A 46 1.22 -7.65 -8.40
CA VAL A 46 -0.02 -7.31 -7.69
C VAL A 46 0.10 -5.88 -7.18
N ILE A 47 -0.93 -5.05 -7.42
CA ILE A 47 -0.92 -3.66 -6.95
C ILE A 47 -1.89 -3.51 -5.78
N VAL A 48 -1.42 -2.84 -4.73
CA VAL A 48 -2.28 -2.34 -3.64
C VAL A 48 -2.17 -0.82 -3.62
N HIS A 49 -3.27 -0.07 -3.55
CA HIS A 49 -3.17 1.39 -3.34
C HIS A 49 -3.81 1.86 -2.02
N GLY A 50 -3.28 2.95 -1.48
CA GLY A 50 -3.87 3.63 -0.33
C GLY A 50 -5.08 4.48 -0.71
N ALA A 51 -5.86 4.88 0.29
CA ALA A 51 -7.08 5.66 0.10
C ALA A 51 -6.87 7.13 -0.27
N GLY A 52 -5.71 7.70 0.11
CA GLY A 52 -5.41 9.09 -0.19
C GLY A 52 -6.49 10.06 0.32
N SER A 53 -6.75 11.12 -0.43
CA SER A 53 -7.83 12.08 -0.15
C SER A 53 -9.23 11.61 -0.56
N PHE A 54 -9.38 10.38 -1.08
CA PHE A 54 -10.67 9.80 -1.46
C PHE A 54 -11.35 9.04 -0.32
N GLY A 55 -10.58 8.40 0.57
CA GLY A 55 -11.18 7.69 1.71
C GLY A 55 -10.87 8.31 3.08
N HIS A 56 -9.66 8.83 3.31
CA HIS A 56 -9.23 9.19 4.67
C HIS A 56 -10.01 10.35 5.29
N LEU A 57 -10.42 11.33 4.50
CA LEU A 57 -11.04 12.55 5.03
C LEU A 57 -12.42 12.25 5.59
N LEU A 58 -13.27 11.60 4.79
CA LEU A 58 -14.62 11.23 5.20
C LEU A 58 -14.62 10.13 6.28
N ALA A 59 -13.73 9.13 6.17
CA ALA A 59 -13.59 8.08 7.17
C ALA A 59 -13.20 8.63 8.55
N LYS A 60 -12.33 9.64 8.59
CA LYS A 60 -11.90 10.30 9.83
C LYS A 60 -12.98 11.21 10.39
N GLU A 61 -13.67 11.99 9.54
CA GLU A 61 -14.76 12.87 9.95
C GLU A 61 -15.89 12.08 10.64
N TRP A 62 -16.21 10.89 10.14
CA TRP A 62 -17.30 10.05 10.63
C TRP A 62 -16.86 8.91 11.55
N SER A 63 -15.59 8.90 11.97
CA SER A 63 -15.02 7.89 12.88
C SER A 63 -15.26 6.44 12.42
N ILE A 64 -15.22 6.19 11.11
CA ILE A 64 -15.56 4.88 10.50
C ILE A 64 -14.64 3.76 10.96
N SER A 65 -13.39 4.07 11.34
CA SER A 65 -12.45 3.09 11.90
C SER A 65 -12.87 2.53 13.26
N GLU A 66 -13.76 3.22 13.98
CA GLU A 66 -14.21 2.81 15.32
C GLU A 66 -15.41 1.85 15.28
N GLY A 67 -15.92 1.56 14.08
CA GLY A 67 -17.16 0.82 13.87
C GLY A 67 -18.40 1.69 14.04
N VAL A 68 -19.57 1.06 14.05
CA VAL A 68 -20.86 1.76 14.13
C VAL A 68 -21.10 2.40 15.50
N ASP A 69 -21.45 3.68 15.52
CA ASP A 69 -22.11 4.35 16.64
C ASP A 69 -23.62 4.23 16.46
N GLN A 70 -24.27 3.49 17.37
CA GLN A 70 -25.70 3.23 17.35
C GLN A 70 -26.57 4.51 17.39
N LYS A 71 -26.02 5.67 17.78
CA LYS A 71 -26.74 6.95 17.75
C LYS A 71 -26.86 7.56 16.36
N ILE A 72 -25.96 7.22 15.45
CA ILE A 72 -25.85 7.78 14.08
C ILE A 72 -25.65 6.68 13.04
N ALA A 73 -26.17 5.47 13.32
CA ALA A 73 -25.88 4.28 12.55
C ALA A 73 -26.39 4.36 11.09
N GLU A 74 -27.53 4.99 10.86
CA GLU A 74 -28.07 5.16 9.50
C GLU A 74 -27.18 6.09 8.67
N GLU A 75 -26.73 7.19 9.26
CA GLU A 75 -25.81 8.13 8.63
C GLU A 75 -24.46 7.49 8.34
N GLN A 76 -23.86 6.80 9.31
CA GLN A 76 -22.59 6.12 9.09
C GLN A 76 -22.68 5.05 8.00
N ARG A 77 -23.77 4.29 7.91
CA ARG A 77 -23.96 3.30 6.82
C ARG A 77 -24.01 3.97 5.45
N MET A 78 -24.70 5.11 5.32
CA MET A 78 -24.67 5.89 4.07
C MET A 78 -23.26 6.40 3.74
N ILE A 79 -22.52 6.85 4.75
CA ILE A 79 -21.14 7.33 4.58
C ILE A 79 -20.19 6.18 4.22
N VAL A 80 -20.39 4.98 4.75
CA VAL A 80 -19.64 3.79 4.35
C VAL A 80 -19.82 3.52 2.85
N ASP A 81 -21.05 3.59 2.35
CA ASP A 81 -21.33 3.42 0.92
C ASP A 81 -20.69 4.53 0.07
N GLU A 82 -20.69 5.78 0.56
CA GLU A 82 -20.01 6.91 -0.09
C GLU A 82 -18.49 6.70 -0.15
N ILE A 83 -17.84 6.31 0.96
CA ILE A 83 -16.40 6.02 0.99
C ILE A 83 -16.06 4.89 0.02
N ARG A 84 -16.84 3.80 0.02
CA ARG A 84 -16.64 2.68 -0.92
C ARG A 84 -16.79 3.12 -2.37
N SER A 85 -17.71 4.05 -2.66
CA SER A 85 -17.86 4.64 -3.99
C SER A 85 -16.63 5.48 -4.36
N ASP A 86 -16.16 6.35 -3.48
CA ASP A 86 -14.98 7.18 -3.69
C ASP A 86 -13.70 6.36 -3.87
N MET A 87 -13.56 5.26 -3.14
CA MET A 87 -12.45 4.33 -3.30
C MET A 87 -12.47 3.62 -4.66
N ARG A 88 -13.66 3.24 -5.16
CA ARG A 88 -13.81 2.70 -6.52
C ARG A 88 -13.51 3.76 -7.58
N GLU A 89 -13.85 5.02 -7.35
CA GLU A 89 -13.48 6.13 -8.23
C GLU A 89 -11.97 6.30 -8.32
N LEU A 90 -11.26 6.34 -7.18
CA LEU A 90 -9.80 6.39 -7.18
C LEU A 90 -9.18 5.20 -7.91
N ASN A 91 -9.68 3.99 -7.66
CA ASN A 91 -9.21 2.78 -8.34
C ASN A 91 -9.44 2.85 -9.86
N GLY A 92 -10.59 3.39 -10.31
CA GLY A 92 -10.86 3.63 -11.73
C GLY A 92 -9.82 4.55 -12.37
N LEU A 93 -9.46 5.66 -11.69
CA LEU A 93 -8.41 6.58 -12.16
C LEU A 93 -7.03 5.92 -12.23
N VAL A 94 -6.70 5.02 -11.29
CA VAL A 94 -5.46 4.23 -11.33
C VAL A 94 -5.46 3.27 -12.52
N ILE A 95 -6.58 2.56 -12.76
CA ILE A 95 -6.75 1.66 -13.91
C ILE A 95 -6.62 2.41 -15.23
N ASP A 96 -7.29 3.56 -15.37
CA ASP A 96 -7.22 4.40 -16.57
C ASP A 96 -5.77 4.81 -16.88
N LYS A 97 -4.99 5.15 -15.84
CA LYS A 97 -3.57 5.49 -15.99
C LYS A 97 -2.66 4.32 -16.34
N LEU A 98 -2.96 3.12 -15.87
CA LEU A 98 -2.25 1.92 -16.31
C LEU A 98 -2.59 1.60 -17.77
N ALA A 99 -3.86 1.78 -18.17
CA ALA A 99 -4.31 1.57 -19.54
C ALA A 99 -3.67 2.57 -20.54
N ASP A 100 -3.42 3.81 -20.13
CA ASP A 100 -2.64 4.79 -20.92
C ASP A 100 -1.23 4.26 -21.29
N SER A 101 -0.66 3.39 -20.45
CA SER A 101 0.63 2.70 -20.66
C SER A 101 0.48 1.27 -21.22
N GLU A 102 -0.67 0.95 -21.82
CA GLU A 102 -1.00 -0.37 -22.41
C GLU A 102 -1.02 -1.54 -21.40
N LEU A 103 -1.22 -1.25 -20.11
CA LEU A 103 -1.29 -2.27 -19.06
C LEU A 103 -2.75 -2.62 -18.75
N GLU A 104 -3.16 -3.84 -19.10
CA GLU A 104 -4.45 -4.38 -18.69
C GLU A 104 -4.46 -4.61 -17.16
N SER A 105 -5.51 -4.13 -16.49
CA SER A 105 -5.64 -4.25 -15.04
C SER A 105 -7.09 -4.40 -14.59
N GLU A 106 -7.29 -4.99 -13.42
CA GLU A 106 -8.60 -5.26 -12.84
C GLU A 106 -8.65 -4.88 -11.36
N GLY A 107 -9.64 -4.07 -10.99
CA GLY A 107 -9.90 -3.69 -9.60
C GLY A 107 -10.68 -4.75 -8.85
N LEU A 108 -10.22 -5.10 -7.65
CA LEU A 108 -10.82 -6.07 -6.74
C LEU A 108 -11.11 -5.39 -5.38
N PRO A 109 -12.26 -4.72 -5.23
CA PRO A 109 -12.60 -3.95 -4.03
C PRO A 109 -12.74 -4.87 -2.80
N PRO A 110 -11.99 -4.66 -1.71
CA PRO A 110 -12.09 -5.53 -0.53
C PRO A 110 -13.50 -5.60 0.06
N SER A 111 -14.32 -4.54 -0.06
CA SER A 111 -15.72 -4.57 0.36
C SER A 111 -16.57 -5.68 -0.28
N GLU A 112 -16.09 -6.32 -1.36
CA GLU A 112 -16.79 -7.37 -2.09
C GLU A 112 -16.31 -8.80 -1.76
N TRP A 113 -15.13 -8.95 -1.17
CA TRP A 113 -14.50 -10.26 -0.97
C TRP A 113 -13.81 -10.46 0.40
N ALA A 114 -13.61 -9.39 1.17
CA ALA A 114 -12.96 -9.42 2.47
C ALA A 114 -13.95 -9.12 3.62
N ILE A 115 -13.71 -9.78 4.76
CA ILE A 115 -14.45 -9.60 6.01
C ILE A 115 -13.46 -9.43 7.15
N GLY A 116 -13.65 -8.38 7.97
CA GLY A 116 -12.79 -8.04 9.09
C GLY A 116 -11.60 -7.16 8.73
N THR A 117 -10.95 -6.62 9.74
CA THR A 117 -9.82 -5.67 9.60
C THR A 117 -8.52 -6.28 10.11
N GLY A 118 -7.40 -5.56 9.91
CA GLY A 118 -6.09 -6.05 10.30
C GLY A 118 -5.55 -7.13 9.36
N SER A 119 -4.36 -7.67 9.67
CA SER A 119 -3.68 -8.67 8.82
C SER A 119 -4.33 -10.05 8.82
N ASP A 120 -5.32 -10.29 9.68
CA ASP A 120 -5.94 -11.62 9.88
C ASP A 120 -7.38 -11.65 9.32
N PHE A 121 -7.71 -10.69 8.45
CA PHE A 121 -9.00 -10.60 7.78
C PHE A 121 -9.30 -11.86 6.96
N GLN A 122 -10.59 -12.21 6.84
CA GLN A 122 -11.07 -13.34 6.06
C GLN A 122 -11.35 -12.93 4.61
N GLY A 123 -11.13 -13.83 3.66
CA GLY A 123 -11.44 -13.61 2.24
C GLY A 123 -10.52 -14.40 1.32
N ASP A 124 -11.00 -14.81 0.15
CA ASP A 124 -10.20 -15.55 -0.83
C ASP A 124 -9.28 -14.60 -1.61
N ILE A 125 -7.99 -14.91 -1.67
CA ILE A 125 -6.99 -14.15 -2.42
C ILE A 125 -6.48 -14.87 -3.67
N ALA A 126 -7.06 -16.02 -4.04
CA ALA A 126 -6.65 -16.77 -5.23
C ALA A 126 -6.71 -15.92 -6.51
N ASN A 127 -7.62 -14.94 -6.57
CA ASN A 127 -7.74 -14.01 -7.69
C ASN A 127 -6.52 -13.10 -7.90
N PHE A 128 -5.63 -12.97 -6.92
CA PHE A 128 -4.37 -12.21 -7.02
C PHE A 128 -3.21 -13.05 -7.55
N GLU A 129 -3.38 -14.38 -7.63
CA GLU A 129 -2.36 -15.28 -8.14
C GLU A 129 -2.38 -15.37 -9.67
N ARG A 130 -1.89 -14.33 -10.34
CA ARG A 130 -1.93 -14.20 -11.81
C ARG A 130 -0.55 -14.35 -12.46
N VAL A 131 -0.56 -14.75 -13.74
CA VAL A 131 0.60 -14.72 -14.63
C VAL A 131 0.75 -13.33 -15.27
N VAL A 132 1.90 -13.04 -15.87
CA VAL A 132 2.22 -11.70 -16.41
C VAL A 132 1.30 -11.29 -17.57
N GLU A 133 0.82 -12.25 -18.37
CA GLU A 133 -0.08 -11.99 -19.50
C GLU A 133 -1.54 -11.76 -19.09
N ALA A 134 -1.90 -11.98 -17.81
CA ALA A 134 -3.23 -11.71 -17.31
C ALA A 134 -3.33 -10.27 -16.79
N PRO A 135 -4.54 -9.68 -16.74
CA PRO A 135 -4.72 -8.33 -16.20
C PRO A 135 -4.16 -8.20 -14.77
N ILE A 136 -3.39 -7.15 -14.53
CA ILE A 136 -2.78 -6.85 -13.23
C ILE A 136 -3.90 -6.72 -12.17
N PRO A 137 -3.93 -7.55 -11.12
CA PRO A 137 -4.92 -7.44 -10.07
C PRO A 137 -4.57 -6.27 -9.15
N ILE A 138 -5.54 -5.39 -8.95
CA ILE A 138 -5.42 -4.19 -8.11
C ILE A 138 -6.40 -4.30 -6.95
N THR A 139 -5.94 -4.07 -5.73
CA THR A 139 -6.82 -3.86 -4.57
C THR A 139 -6.37 -2.63 -3.80
N PHE A 140 -7.10 -2.25 -2.76
CA PHE A 140 -6.88 -0.96 -2.10
C PHE A 140 -7.43 -0.93 -0.69
N GLY A 141 -6.98 0.02 0.13
CA GLY A 141 -7.58 0.22 1.44
C GLY A 141 -9.05 0.60 1.32
N ASP A 142 -9.94 -0.10 2.03
CA ASP A 142 -11.39 0.01 1.85
C ASP A 142 -12.14 -0.19 3.18
N VAL A 143 -13.42 0.17 3.21
CA VAL A 143 -14.31 -0.13 4.34
C VAL A 143 -14.97 -1.48 4.11
N VAL A 144 -14.67 -2.45 4.97
CA VAL A 144 -15.16 -3.82 4.87
C VAL A 144 -16.13 -4.14 6.01
N ASN A 145 -16.98 -5.14 5.80
CA ASN A 145 -17.88 -5.62 6.85
C ASN A 145 -17.08 -6.43 7.87
N THR A 146 -17.40 -6.30 9.17
CA THR A 146 -16.76 -7.10 10.23
C THR A 146 -17.59 -8.31 10.65
N ASN A 147 -18.87 -8.35 10.30
CA ASN A 147 -19.85 -9.37 10.70
C ASN A 147 -19.94 -9.56 12.23
N ASP A 148 -19.66 -8.49 12.98
CA ASP A 148 -19.79 -8.44 14.43
C ASP A 148 -20.53 -7.15 14.85
N GLN A 149 -20.42 -6.77 16.13
CA GLN A 149 -21.11 -5.59 16.67
C GLN A 149 -20.61 -4.26 16.09
N LEU A 150 -19.44 -4.23 15.46
CA LEU A 150 -18.90 -3.03 14.81
C LEU A 150 -19.54 -2.77 13.45
N GLU A 151 -20.18 -3.78 12.84
CA GLU A 151 -20.75 -3.82 11.47
C GLU A 151 -19.73 -3.64 10.34
N PHE A 152 -18.83 -2.66 10.46
CA PHE A 152 -17.82 -2.32 9.47
C PHE A 152 -16.50 -1.86 10.13
N GLY A 153 -15.45 -1.80 9.33
CA GLY A 153 -14.17 -1.22 9.73
C GLY A 153 -13.25 -0.97 8.54
N ILE A 154 -12.14 -0.27 8.78
CA ILE A 154 -11.16 0.05 7.73
C ILE A 154 -10.16 -1.10 7.61
N LEU A 155 -10.17 -1.78 6.46
CA LEU A 155 -9.09 -2.68 6.07
C LEU A 155 -8.04 -1.88 5.33
N SER A 156 -6.88 -1.68 5.96
CA SER A 156 -5.84 -0.85 5.37
C SER A 156 -5.13 -1.58 4.23
N GLY A 157 -4.65 -0.82 3.24
CA GLY A 157 -3.75 -1.39 2.23
C GLY A 157 -2.47 -1.97 2.83
N ASP A 158 -2.04 -1.54 4.03
CA ASP A 158 -0.85 -2.11 4.69
C ASP A 158 -1.15 -3.52 5.23
N ASP A 159 -2.37 -3.78 5.69
CA ASP A 159 -2.82 -5.12 6.10
C ASP A 159 -3.01 -6.05 4.90
N LEU A 160 -3.54 -5.53 3.77
CA LEU A 160 -3.64 -6.27 2.51
C LEU A 160 -2.26 -6.75 2.03
N MET A 161 -1.25 -5.88 2.09
CA MET A 161 0.13 -6.25 1.76
C MET A 161 0.65 -7.42 2.61
N VAL A 162 0.24 -7.54 3.88
CA VAL A 162 0.66 -8.67 4.72
C VAL A 162 0.10 -9.99 4.22
N ARG A 163 -1.22 -10.09 4.02
CA ARG A 163 -1.81 -11.35 3.53
C ARG A 163 -1.29 -11.71 2.14
N LEU A 164 -1.32 -10.76 1.20
CA LEU A 164 -0.90 -11.00 -0.18
C LEU A 164 0.56 -11.45 -0.26
N SER A 165 1.46 -10.84 0.52
CA SER A 165 2.88 -11.19 0.48
C SER A 165 3.22 -12.50 1.19
N ARG A 166 2.44 -12.91 2.20
CA ARG A 166 2.72 -14.14 2.98
C ARG A 166 2.04 -15.39 2.42
N GLU A 167 0.89 -15.22 1.77
CA GLU A 167 0.09 -16.34 1.27
C GLU A 167 0.31 -16.62 -0.22
N LEU A 168 0.85 -15.67 -0.99
CA LEU A 168 1.27 -15.88 -2.38
C LEU A 168 2.78 -16.14 -2.46
N GLU A 169 3.26 -16.82 -3.51
CA GLU A 169 4.71 -16.93 -3.79
C GLU A 169 5.28 -15.58 -4.25
N VAL A 170 5.81 -14.77 -3.34
CA VAL A 170 6.30 -13.40 -3.58
C VAL A 170 7.81 -13.33 -3.46
N SER A 171 8.47 -12.64 -4.40
CA SER A 171 9.91 -12.34 -4.32
C SER A 171 10.15 -11.01 -3.63
N HIS A 172 9.38 -9.99 -3.99
CA HIS A 172 9.55 -8.64 -3.50
C HIS A 172 8.21 -8.05 -3.03
N CYS A 173 8.24 -7.41 -1.87
CA CYS A 173 7.16 -6.61 -1.33
C CYS A 173 7.64 -5.16 -1.21
N ILE A 174 7.07 -4.26 -2.00
CA ILE A 174 7.58 -2.89 -2.15
C ILE A 174 6.50 -1.89 -1.74
N PHE A 175 6.81 -1.01 -0.79
CA PHE A 175 5.99 0.12 -0.40
C PHE A 175 6.53 1.40 -1.04
N LEU A 176 5.79 1.97 -1.99
CA LEU A 176 6.10 3.27 -2.59
C LEU A 176 5.43 4.39 -1.80
N ILE A 177 6.23 5.27 -1.19
CA ILE A 177 5.76 6.41 -0.39
C ILE A 177 5.96 7.74 -1.12
N GLY A 178 5.08 8.72 -0.89
CA GLY A 178 5.07 9.98 -1.64
C GLY A 178 5.82 11.15 -0.98
N ASP A 179 6.27 11.00 0.26
CA ASP A 179 6.76 12.10 1.11
C ASP A 179 8.19 11.92 1.62
N ALA A 180 8.84 10.79 1.36
CA ALA A 180 10.21 10.53 1.79
C ALA A 180 10.94 9.55 0.87
N GLU A 181 12.24 9.43 1.07
CA GLU A 181 13.11 8.59 0.23
C GLU A 181 13.13 7.10 0.65
N GLY A 182 12.51 6.83 1.79
CA GLY A 182 12.48 5.58 2.55
C GLY A 182 12.13 5.91 4.01
N VAL A 183 12.53 5.05 4.95
CA VAL A 183 12.47 5.36 6.39
C VAL A 183 13.63 6.26 6.75
N LEU A 184 13.34 7.37 7.41
CA LEU A 184 14.35 8.35 7.83
C LEU A 184 14.56 8.30 9.34
N SER A 185 15.74 8.73 9.79
CA SER A 185 16.11 8.87 11.20
C SER A 185 15.35 9.96 11.95
N GLY A 186 14.69 10.85 11.21
CA GLY A 186 13.77 11.85 11.73
C GLY A 186 12.81 12.35 10.64
N PRO A 187 11.97 13.36 10.91
CA PRO A 187 11.05 13.91 9.93
C PRO A 187 11.75 14.32 8.61
N PRO A 188 11.12 14.14 7.42
CA PRO A 188 11.75 14.40 6.12
C PRO A 188 12.27 15.83 5.88
N HIS A 189 11.75 16.80 6.63
CA HIS A 189 12.12 18.21 6.51
C HIS A 189 12.96 18.72 7.69
N GLN A 190 13.36 17.83 8.60
CA GLN A 190 14.18 18.18 9.75
C GLN A 190 15.67 18.09 9.39
N GLU A 191 16.42 19.11 9.77
CA GLU A 191 17.88 19.12 9.61
C GLU A 191 18.52 17.97 10.41
N GLY A 192 19.43 17.23 9.78
CA GLY A 192 20.05 16.03 10.34
C GLY A 192 19.28 14.73 10.12
N SER A 193 18.08 14.78 9.55
CA SER A 193 17.37 13.56 9.12
C SER A 193 18.09 12.89 7.94
N SER A 194 18.27 11.58 8.04
CA SER A 194 19.03 10.76 7.11
C SER A 194 18.30 9.46 6.79
N LEU A 195 18.49 8.95 5.57
CA LEU A 195 17.89 7.69 5.13
C LEU A 195 18.50 6.51 5.89
N ILE A 196 17.64 5.68 6.47
CA ILE A 196 18.02 4.39 7.04
C ILE A 196 17.97 3.37 5.92
N SER A 197 19.13 2.88 5.46
CA SER A 197 19.19 1.96 4.31
C SER A 197 18.70 0.54 4.63
N ARG A 198 18.86 0.10 5.88
CA ARG A 198 18.43 -1.21 6.37
C ARG A 198 17.84 -1.07 7.77
N LEU A 199 16.65 -1.61 7.99
CA LEU A 199 15.92 -1.51 9.26
C LEU A 199 15.57 -2.91 9.79
N GLY A 200 16.19 -3.31 10.91
CA GLY A 200 15.99 -4.61 11.57
C GLY A 200 15.75 -4.46 13.09
N ALA A 201 15.83 -5.58 13.82
CA ALA A 201 15.47 -5.71 15.24
C ALA A 201 16.45 -5.11 16.28
N GLU A 202 17.55 -4.47 15.83
CA GLU A 202 18.70 -4.02 16.64
C GLU A 202 19.59 -5.21 17.07
N GLU A 203 20.75 -5.44 16.44
CA GLU A 203 22.06 -5.19 17.10
C GLU A 203 23.26 -5.00 16.12
N GLU A 204 23.07 -5.01 14.80
CA GLU A 204 24.21 -5.03 13.85
C GLU A 204 24.27 -3.90 12.80
N ILE A 205 23.49 -2.82 12.95
CA ILE A 205 23.48 -1.75 11.94
C ILE A 205 23.76 -0.42 12.62
N GLU A 206 24.78 0.29 12.15
CA GLU A 206 25.16 1.68 12.51
C GLU A 206 24.07 2.69 12.12
N GLY A 207 22.84 2.49 12.59
CA GLY A 207 21.67 3.29 12.30
C GLY A 207 20.86 3.62 13.55
N PRO A 208 19.93 4.58 13.47
CA PRO A 208 19.09 4.99 14.60
C PRO A 208 18.20 3.83 15.08
N HIS A 209 17.98 3.77 16.39
CA HIS A 209 17.09 2.79 17.01
C HIS A 209 15.64 2.99 16.57
N TYR A 210 14.80 1.93 16.51
CA TYR A 210 13.36 2.10 16.20
C TYR A 210 12.66 3.00 17.22
N SER A 211 13.14 2.97 18.46
CA SER A 211 12.70 3.86 19.54
C SER A 211 13.06 5.34 19.32
N GLU A 212 14.00 5.62 18.43
CA GLU A 212 14.43 6.97 18.03
C GLU A 212 13.76 7.44 16.72
N ILE A 213 13.05 6.56 16.02
CA ILE A 213 12.32 6.89 14.78
C ILE A 213 11.01 7.59 15.16
N ASP A 214 10.85 8.83 14.71
CA ASP A 214 9.60 9.56 14.83
C ASP A 214 8.51 8.89 13.97
N VAL A 215 7.67 8.07 14.59
CA VAL A 215 6.54 7.36 13.96
C VAL A 215 5.32 8.26 13.71
N THR A 216 5.44 9.58 13.89
CA THR A 216 4.35 10.50 13.54
C THR A 216 4.05 10.45 12.02
N GLY A 217 2.79 10.69 11.64
CA GLY A 217 2.40 10.77 10.23
C GLY A 217 2.04 9.45 9.52
N GLY A 218 1.92 8.33 10.24
CA GLY A 218 1.33 7.09 9.69
C GLY A 218 2.30 6.15 8.97
N ILE A 219 3.62 6.35 9.14
CA ILE A 219 4.67 5.42 8.68
C ILE A 219 4.86 4.23 9.63
N GLY A 220 4.56 4.38 10.93
CA GLY A 220 4.72 3.30 11.93
C GLY A 220 3.96 2.02 11.55
N LEU A 221 2.69 2.14 11.15
CA LEU A 221 1.90 0.99 10.67
C LEU A 221 2.56 0.31 9.45
N LYS A 222 3.11 1.07 8.50
CA LYS A 222 3.82 0.50 7.33
C LYS A 222 5.03 -0.30 7.77
N ILE A 223 5.85 0.26 8.66
CA ILE A 223 7.04 -0.41 9.17
C ILE A 223 6.65 -1.69 9.91
N ASP A 224 5.64 -1.64 10.78
CA ASP A 224 5.17 -2.81 11.52
C ASP A 224 4.65 -3.91 10.58
N ARG A 225 3.94 -3.55 9.51
CA ARG A 225 3.44 -4.51 8.51
C ARG A 225 4.55 -5.04 7.61
N ALA A 226 5.45 -4.18 7.14
CA ALA A 226 6.60 -4.57 6.37
C ALA A 226 7.50 -5.54 7.16
N ARG A 227 7.68 -5.32 8.47
CA ARG A 227 8.40 -6.24 9.35
C ARG A 227 7.72 -7.60 9.47
N LYS A 228 6.40 -7.65 9.60
CA LYS A 228 5.64 -8.92 9.57
C LYS A 228 5.87 -9.68 8.26
N ILE A 229 5.99 -8.98 7.14
CA ILE A 229 6.23 -9.58 5.82
C ILE A 229 7.67 -10.07 5.71
N ALA A 230 8.64 -9.34 6.25
CA ALA A 230 10.07 -9.67 6.16
C ALA A 230 10.44 -11.02 6.81
N SER A 231 9.59 -11.55 7.68
CA SER A 231 9.73 -12.92 8.23
C SER A 231 9.52 -14.03 7.20
N ASP A 232 8.79 -13.76 6.11
CA ASP A 232 8.45 -14.75 5.08
C ASP A 232 8.96 -14.37 3.68
N VAL A 233 9.22 -13.09 3.43
CA VAL A 233 9.72 -12.55 2.15
C VAL A 233 11.07 -11.86 2.38
N GLU A 234 12.08 -12.23 1.58
CA GLU A 234 13.45 -11.73 1.72
C GLU A 234 13.59 -10.25 1.31
N GLU A 235 12.89 -9.84 0.25
CA GLU A 235 13.01 -8.49 -0.31
C GLU A 235 11.79 -7.64 0.05
N VAL A 236 11.81 -7.07 1.26
CA VAL A 236 10.81 -6.08 1.68
C VAL A 236 11.42 -4.69 1.70
N TRP A 237 10.84 -3.76 0.95
CA TRP A 237 11.41 -2.43 0.73
C TRP A 237 10.40 -1.31 0.94
N ILE A 238 10.86 -0.20 1.51
CA ILE A 238 10.15 1.09 1.51
C ILE A 238 10.96 2.04 0.64
N LEU A 239 10.39 2.47 -0.49
CA LEU A 239 11.05 3.26 -1.52
C LEU A 239 10.32 4.58 -1.77
N ASP A 240 11.05 5.55 -2.32
CA ASP A 240 10.48 6.80 -2.83
C ASP A 240 9.62 6.55 -4.07
N GLY A 241 8.31 6.68 -3.94
CA GLY A 241 7.38 6.56 -5.05
C GLY A 241 7.48 7.70 -6.06
N ARG A 242 8.14 8.82 -5.73
CA ARG A 242 8.41 9.91 -6.68
C ARG A 242 9.55 9.56 -7.65
N CYS A 243 10.32 8.51 -7.32
CA CYS A 243 11.37 7.90 -8.14
C CYS A 243 11.02 6.42 -8.41
N PRO A 244 9.90 6.11 -9.10
CA PRO A 244 9.43 4.74 -9.27
C PRO A 244 10.39 3.86 -10.10
N GLU A 245 11.32 4.45 -10.85
CA GLU A 245 12.40 3.74 -11.55
C GLU A 245 13.29 2.91 -10.62
N ARG A 246 13.29 3.22 -9.32
CA ARG A 246 13.99 2.44 -8.28
C ARG A 246 13.44 1.03 -8.12
N VAL A 247 12.17 0.79 -8.47
CA VAL A 247 11.61 -0.56 -8.52
C VAL A 247 12.34 -1.39 -9.59
N VAL A 248 12.51 -0.81 -10.77
CA VAL A 248 13.19 -1.47 -11.90
C VAL A 248 14.66 -1.69 -11.58
N GLU A 249 15.33 -0.70 -10.97
CA GLU A 249 16.71 -0.84 -10.49
C GLU A 249 16.82 -2.01 -9.50
N LEU A 250 15.99 -2.04 -8.46
CA LEU A 250 16.00 -3.10 -7.46
C LEU A 250 15.85 -4.49 -8.08
N LEU A 251 14.89 -4.69 -8.98
CA LEU A 251 14.67 -5.98 -9.63
C LEU A 251 15.80 -6.39 -10.58
N SER A 252 16.55 -5.42 -11.10
CA SER A 252 17.63 -5.66 -12.06
C SER A 252 18.99 -5.90 -11.38
N THR A 253 19.27 -5.19 -10.29
CA THR A 253 20.58 -5.16 -9.64
C THR A 253 20.60 -5.85 -8.27
N GLY A 254 19.44 -6.05 -7.65
CA GLY A 254 19.29 -6.55 -6.29
C GLY A 254 19.41 -5.48 -5.19
N GLU A 255 19.77 -4.23 -5.53
CA GLU A 255 19.85 -3.13 -4.56
C GLU A 255 19.42 -1.80 -5.20
N THR A 256 18.77 -0.94 -4.42
CA THR A 256 18.43 0.42 -4.83
C THR A 256 18.51 1.36 -3.62
N ARG A 257 18.32 2.66 -3.87
CA ARG A 257 18.22 3.66 -2.81
C ARG A 257 16.83 3.65 -2.16
N GLY A 258 16.77 3.16 -0.94
CA GLY A 258 15.59 3.18 -0.07
C GLY A 258 15.89 2.46 1.24
N THR A 259 14.86 1.94 1.90
CA THR A 259 15.02 1.16 3.13
C THR A 259 14.63 -0.30 2.88
N LYS A 260 15.59 -1.22 3.03
CA LYS A 260 15.30 -2.66 3.14
C LYS A 260 14.88 -3.00 4.57
N ILE A 261 13.77 -3.69 4.73
CA ILE A 261 13.26 -4.16 6.01
C ILE A 261 13.78 -5.58 6.25
N LEU A 262 14.41 -5.80 7.39
CA LEU A 262 14.97 -7.10 7.78
C LEU A 262 14.02 -7.85 8.73
N PRO A 263 14.03 -9.18 8.70
CA PRO A 263 13.33 -10.00 9.69
C PRO A 263 13.87 -9.76 11.11
N TYR A 264 13.08 -10.20 12.10
CA TYR A 264 13.53 -10.39 13.48
C TYR A 264 14.35 -11.66 13.64
#